data_AF-A0A7W4GIP7-F1
#
_entry.id   AF-A0A7W4GIP7-F1
#
_cell.length_a   1.000
_cell.length_b   1.000
_cell.length_c   1.000
_cell.angle_alpha   90.00
_cell.angle_beta   90.00
_cell.angle_gamma   90.00
#
_symmetry.space_group_name_H-M   'P 1'
#
loop_
_entity.id
_entity.type
_entity.pdbx_description
1 polymer ?
#
loop_
_entity_poly.entity_id
_entity_poly.type
_entity_poly.pdbx_seq_one_letter_code
_entity_poly.pdbx_strand_id
1 'polypeptide(L)'
;SATRNIRSCDIPIHTVSFYWQHKSIHKVITIEEAKIILEKSKDNPTFEYAWAHRDEKLDMIQKELEHLNHIPNNHRIVEINQTRTQPFVDLWTRSNNGKSNKKVATYNATLPVILFGEPPQKTNILTDYHREMVKFKEVAHTLINTRKSWYAVPEK
;
A
#
# COMPACT_ATOMS: atom_id res chain seq x y z
N SER A 1 11.03 -6.66 -16.73
CA SER A 1 9.87 -6.83 -15.82
C SER A 1 9.33 -8.24 -15.99
N ALA A 2 9.83 -9.21 -15.22
CA ALA A 2 9.56 -10.65 -15.43
C ALA A 2 8.54 -11.27 -14.45
N THR A 3 8.16 -10.54 -13.39
CA THR A 3 7.30 -11.06 -12.30
C THR A 3 5.84 -10.60 -12.38
N ARG A 4 5.51 -9.69 -13.31
CA ARG A 4 4.15 -9.18 -13.47
C ARG A 4 3.36 -10.10 -14.39
N ASN A 5 2.28 -10.66 -13.85
CA ASN A 5 1.39 -11.54 -14.63
C ASN A 5 0.48 -10.71 -15.54
N ILE A 6 0.40 -11.12 -16.81
CA ILE A 6 -0.63 -10.66 -17.74
C ILE A 6 -1.98 -11.14 -17.20
N ARG A 7 -2.98 -10.25 -17.19
CA ARG A 7 -4.32 -10.57 -16.72
C ARG A 7 -5.24 -10.73 -17.94
N SER A 8 -6.03 -11.78 -17.94
CA SER A 8 -7.11 -11.98 -18.90
C SER A 8 -8.44 -12.21 -18.20
N CYS A 9 -9.53 -11.96 -18.92
CA CYS A 9 -10.89 -12.26 -18.47
C CYS A 9 -11.73 -12.79 -19.64
N ASP A 10 -12.33 -13.96 -19.43
CA ASP A 10 -13.19 -14.64 -20.42
C ASP A 10 -14.69 -14.43 -20.12
N ILE A 11 -15.00 -13.68 -19.06
CA ILE A 11 -16.38 -13.33 -18.70
C ILE A 11 -16.79 -12.11 -19.52
N PRO A 12 -17.99 -12.11 -20.14
CA PRO A 12 -18.51 -10.93 -20.82
C PRO A 12 -18.54 -9.70 -19.90
N ILE A 13 -17.72 -8.71 -20.24
CA ILE A 13 -17.62 -7.45 -19.50
C ILE A 13 -18.51 -6.41 -20.17
N HIS A 14 -19.40 -5.80 -19.39
CA HIS A 14 -20.25 -4.70 -19.86
C HIS A 14 -19.57 -3.35 -19.66
N THR A 15 -18.95 -3.12 -18.50
CA THR A 15 -18.30 -1.85 -18.16
C THR A 15 -16.86 -2.07 -17.72
N VAL A 16 -15.95 -1.29 -18.28
CA VAL A 16 -14.56 -1.14 -17.82
C VAL A 16 -14.39 0.26 -17.25
N SER A 17 -13.82 0.37 -16.05
CA SER A 17 -13.55 1.67 -15.42
C SER A 17 -12.10 1.77 -14.98
N PHE A 18 -11.35 2.70 -15.57
CA PHE A 18 -10.01 3.03 -15.13
C PHE A 18 -10.03 4.21 -14.16
N TYR A 19 -9.18 4.16 -13.15
CA TYR A 19 -9.08 5.23 -12.15
C TYR A 19 -7.73 5.21 -11.42
N TRP A 20 -7.36 6.35 -10.85
CA TRP A 20 -6.19 6.47 -9.98
C TRP A 20 -6.52 5.99 -8.58
N GLN A 21 -5.68 5.11 -8.03
CA GLN A 21 -5.84 4.63 -6.66
C GLN A 21 -4.54 4.72 -5.89
N HIS A 22 -4.66 5.14 -4.63
CA HIS A 22 -3.61 5.07 -3.65
C HIS A 22 -3.87 3.90 -2.69
N LYS A 23 -2.83 3.12 -2.40
CA LYS A 23 -2.87 2.01 -1.43
C LYS A 23 -1.78 2.19 -0.39
N SER A 24 -2.02 1.62 0.78
CA SER A 24 -1.00 1.44 1.81
C SER A 24 -0.67 -0.04 1.98
N ILE A 25 0.59 -0.32 2.25
CA ILE A 25 1.07 -1.65 2.64
C ILE A 25 1.14 -1.65 4.16
N HIS A 26 0.49 -2.64 4.77
CA HIS A 26 0.42 -2.80 6.22
C HIS A 26 1.13 -4.09 6.57
N LYS A 27 2.12 -4.01 7.46
CA LYS A 27 2.83 -5.17 7.99
C LYS A 27 2.82 -5.11 9.51
N VAL A 28 2.27 -6.13 10.15
CA VAL A 28 2.34 -6.28 11.60
C VAL A 28 3.76 -6.71 11.97
N ILE A 29 4.32 -6.09 13.00
CA ILE A 29 5.67 -6.35 13.49
C ILE A 29 5.57 -6.60 14.99
N THR A 30 6.17 -7.67 15.47
CA THR A 30 6.29 -7.95 16.91
C THR A 30 7.33 -7.02 17.56
N ILE A 31 7.25 -6.81 18.87
CA ILE A 31 8.23 -5.97 19.58
C ILE A 31 9.65 -6.57 19.42
N GLU A 32 9.77 -7.88 19.44
CA GLU A 32 11.02 -8.62 19.27
C GLU A 32 11.61 -8.40 17.86
N GLU A 33 10.79 -8.52 16.82
CA GLU A 33 11.21 -8.23 15.44
C GLU A 33 11.62 -6.77 15.28
N ALA A 34 10.87 -5.84 15.87
CA ALA A 34 11.20 -4.43 15.85
C ALA A 34 12.58 -4.16 16.48
N LYS A 35 12.85 -4.73 17.66
CA LYS A 35 14.16 -4.65 18.33
C LYS A 35 15.28 -5.20 17.44
N ILE A 36 15.09 -6.37 16.83
CA ILE A 36 16.08 -6.97 15.91
C ILE A 36 16.35 -6.06 14.70
N ILE A 37 15.32 -5.45 14.12
CA ILE A 37 15.47 -4.53 12.98
C ILE A 37 16.27 -3.29 13.37
N LEU A 38 15.99 -2.71 14.55
CA LEU A 38 16.72 -1.54 15.06
C LEU A 38 18.18 -1.87 15.38
N GLU A 39 18.45 -3.01 16.04
CA GLU A 39 19.82 -3.46 16.34
C GLU A 39 20.64 -3.66 15.05
N LYS A 40 20.08 -4.37 14.06
CA LYS A 40 20.73 -4.51 12.75
C LYS A 40 20.95 -3.18 12.02
N SER A 41 20.18 -2.14 12.34
CA SER A 41 20.36 -0.82 11.73
C SER A 41 21.65 -0.14 12.21
N LYS A 42 22.20 -0.50 13.39
CA LYS A 42 23.46 0.06 13.91
C LYS A 42 24.63 -0.21 12.97
N ASP A 43 24.67 -1.41 12.41
CA ASP A 43 25.73 -1.86 11.51
C ASP A 43 25.54 -1.44 10.05
N ASN A 44 24.39 -0.89 9.68
CA ASN A 44 24.11 -0.50 8.29
C ASN A 44 24.98 0.70 7.86
N PRO A 45 25.91 0.55 6.89
CA PRO A 45 26.85 1.61 6.54
C PRO A 45 26.25 2.70 5.65
N THR A 46 25.02 2.53 5.12
CA THR A 46 24.52 3.40 4.06
C THR A 46 23.08 3.86 4.24
N PHE A 47 22.86 5.11 3.82
CA PHE A 47 21.59 5.69 3.36
C PHE A 47 20.56 6.16 4.38
N GLU A 48 20.41 5.56 5.56
CA GLU A 48 19.29 5.93 6.44
C GLU A 48 19.46 7.29 7.14
N TYR A 49 20.68 7.84 7.14
CA TYR A 49 21.04 9.04 7.90
C TYR A 49 21.95 9.95 7.09
N ALA A 50 21.49 10.37 5.90
CA ALA A 50 22.21 11.38 5.14
C ALA A 50 22.51 12.58 6.05
N TRP A 51 23.80 12.90 6.20
CA TRP A 51 24.34 13.97 7.05
C TRP A 51 24.42 13.74 8.57
N ALA A 52 24.12 12.55 9.11
CA ALA A 52 24.40 12.24 10.51
C ALA A 52 25.78 11.60 10.68
N HIS A 53 26.49 11.97 11.75
CA HIS A 53 27.69 11.27 12.16
C HIS A 53 27.36 9.90 12.77
N ARG A 54 28.36 9.01 12.83
CA ARG A 54 28.18 7.64 13.36
C ARG A 54 27.62 7.63 14.78
N ASP A 55 28.09 8.51 15.64
CA ASP A 55 27.66 8.55 17.05
C ASP A 55 26.21 9.04 17.18
N GLU A 56 25.83 10.08 16.43
CA GLU A 56 24.45 10.58 16.36
C GLU A 56 23.47 9.50 15.88
N LYS A 57 23.89 8.70 14.90
CA LYS A 57 23.13 7.54 14.43
C LYS A 57 22.91 6.52 15.55
N LEU A 58 23.96 6.18 16.30
CA LEU A 58 23.86 5.20 17.39
C LEU A 58 22.95 5.71 18.50
N ASP A 59 23.10 6.97 18.90
CA ASP A 59 22.25 7.62 19.90
C ASP A 59 20.78 7.65 19.47
N MET A 60 20.52 7.94 18.21
CA MET A 60 19.16 7.96 17.69
C MET A 60 18.53 6.56 17.68
N ILE A 61 19.27 5.52 17.28
CA ILE A 61 18.78 4.13 17.32
C ILE A 61 18.54 3.69 18.78
N GLN A 62 19.39 4.11 19.71
CA GLN A 62 19.21 3.82 21.14
C GLN A 62 17.91 4.44 21.68
N LYS A 63 17.62 5.70 21.35
CA LYS A 63 16.35 6.35 21.69
C LYS A 63 15.14 5.64 21.07
N GLU A 64 15.26 5.19 19.82
CA GLU A 64 14.20 4.43 19.16
C GLU A 64 13.92 3.08 19.87
N LEU A 65 14.97 2.39 20.33
CA LEU A 65 14.85 1.16 21.11
C LEU A 65 14.17 1.40 22.47
N GLU A 66 14.52 2.50 23.14
CA GLU A 66 13.88 2.91 24.39
C GLU A 66 12.39 3.21 24.20
N HIS A 67 12.03 3.92 23.12
CA HIS A 67 10.64 4.21 22.79
C HIS A 67 9.79 2.94 22.58
N LEU A 68 10.37 1.85 22.06
CA LEU A 68 9.64 0.59 21.92
C LEU A 68 9.16 0.01 23.26
N ASN A 69 9.88 0.27 24.36
CA ASN A 69 9.49 -0.22 25.69
C ASN A 69 8.30 0.55 26.29
N HIS A 70 7.94 1.71 25.72
CA HIS A 70 6.81 2.53 26.17
C HIS A 70 5.53 2.27 25.38
N ILE A 71 5.55 1.33 24.44
CA ILE A 71 4.35 0.94 23.70
C ILE A 71 3.40 0.22 24.66
N PRO A 72 2.13 0.63 24.77
CA PRO A 72 1.17 -0.03 25.64
C PRO A 72 0.99 -1.52 25.26
N ASN A 73 0.84 -2.40 26.25
CA ASN A 73 0.71 -3.85 26.02
C ASN A 73 -0.52 -4.24 25.18
N ASN A 74 -1.52 -3.37 25.06
CA ASN A 74 -2.71 -3.57 24.23
C ASN A 74 -2.57 -2.96 22.82
N HIS A 75 -1.35 -2.62 22.42
CA HIS A 75 -1.05 -2.09 21.09
C HIS A 75 -0.03 -3.00 20.40
N ARG A 76 -0.20 -3.14 19.08
CA ARG A 76 0.76 -3.79 18.20
C ARG A 76 1.46 -2.76 17.33
N ILE A 77 2.68 -3.09 16.90
CA ILE A 77 3.42 -2.28 15.94
C ILE A 77 2.94 -2.65 14.54
N VAL A 78 2.55 -1.65 13.76
CA VAL A 78 2.21 -1.82 12.34
C VAL A 78 3.05 -0.86 11.52
N GLU A 79 3.82 -1.41 10.60
CA GLU A 79 4.47 -0.64 9.54
C GLU A 79 3.41 -0.30 8.48
N ILE A 80 3.20 1.00 8.25
CA ILE A 80 2.22 1.51 7.29
C ILE A 80 2.95 2.37 6.26
N ASN A 81 3.29 1.75 5.12
CA ASN A 81 3.95 2.44 4.02
C ASN A 81 2.94 2.88 2.97
N GLN A 82 2.98 4.17 2.61
CA GLN A 82 2.16 4.72 1.54
C GLN A 82 2.82 4.42 0.19
N THR A 83 2.11 3.70 -0.68
CA THR A 83 2.60 3.41 -2.03
C THR A 83 2.36 4.59 -2.96
N ARG A 84 3.16 4.73 -4.01
CA ARG A 84 2.87 5.70 -5.08
C ARG A 84 1.48 5.43 -5.67
N THR A 85 0.77 6.48 -6.04
CA THR A 85 -0.50 6.34 -6.77
C THR A 85 -0.30 5.54 -8.05
N GLN A 86 -1.20 4.60 -8.32
CA GLN A 86 -1.13 3.71 -9.48
C GLN A 86 -2.49 3.65 -10.19
N PRO A 87 -2.51 3.36 -11.50
CA PRO A 87 -3.75 3.13 -12.21
C PRO A 87 -4.33 1.77 -11.82
N PHE A 88 -5.65 1.72 -11.67
CA PHE A 88 -6.43 0.53 -11.44
C PHE A 88 -7.54 0.42 -12.48
N VAL A 89 -8.00 -0.81 -12.69
CA VAL A 89 -9.14 -1.11 -13.55
C VAL A 89 -10.13 -1.97 -12.78
N ASP A 90 -11.39 -1.55 -12.83
CA ASP A 90 -12.52 -2.33 -12.39
C ASP A 90 -13.29 -2.88 -13.59
N LEU A 91 -13.53 -4.19 -13.57
CA LEU A 91 -14.32 -4.89 -14.58
C LEU A 91 -15.71 -5.19 -14.01
N TRP A 92 -16.75 -4.84 -14.77
CA TRP A 92 -18.13 -5.05 -14.37
C TRP A 92 -18.88 -5.83 -15.44
N THR A 93 -19.58 -6.86 -15.01
CA THR A 93 -20.51 -7.61 -15.86
C THR A 93 -21.94 -7.14 -15.59
N ARG A 94 -22.81 -7.40 -16.54
CA ARG A 94 -24.24 -7.13 -16.44
C ARG A 94 -24.96 -8.33 -17.01
N SER A 95 -25.92 -8.88 -16.26
CA SER A 95 -26.76 -9.96 -16.78
C SER A 95 -27.60 -9.43 -17.94
N ASN A 96 -27.92 -10.32 -18.89
CA ASN A 96 -28.87 -10.00 -19.96
C ASN A 96 -30.19 -9.51 -19.32
N ASN A 97 -30.61 -8.29 -19.68
CA ASN A 97 -31.77 -7.58 -19.13
C ASN A 97 -31.67 -7.10 -17.66
N GLY A 98 -30.53 -7.29 -16.99
CA GLY A 98 -30.30 -6.71 -15.66
C GLY A 98 -30.19 -5.19 -15.73
N LYS A 99 -30.60 -4.45 -14.69
CA LYS A 99 -30.35 -3.00 -14.58
C LYS A 99 -29.07 -2.67 -13.78
N SER A 100 -28.57 -3.61 -13.00
CA SER A 100 -27.43 -3.42 -12.10
C SER A 100 -26.16 -4.06 -12.65
N ASN A 101 -25.04 -3.35 -12.50
CA ASN A 101 -23.72 -3.85 -12.81
C ASN A 101 -23.15 -4.60 -11.60
N LYS A 102 -22.58 -5.79 -11.83
CA LYS A 102 -21.87 -6.56 -10.81
C LYS A 102 -20.37 -6.47 -11.06
N LYS A 103 -19.61 -6.13 -10.02
CA LYS A 103 -18.15 -6.10 -10.08
C LYS A 103 -17.60 -7.53 -10.21
N VAL A 104 -16.81 -7.76 -11.25
CA VAL A 104 -16.14 -9.05 -11.50
C VAL A 104 -14.78 -9.06 -10.82
N ALA A 105 -13.97 -8.02 -11.08
CA ALA A 105 -12.62 -7.95 -10.57
C ALA A 105 -12.11 -6.51 -10.48
N THR A 106 -11.05 -6.35 -9.68
CA THR A 106 -10.21 -5.15 -9.63
C THR A 106 -8.77 -5.57 -9.86
N TYR A 107 -8.10 -4.93 -10.81
CA TYR A 107 -6.69 -5.17 -11.08
C TYR A 107 -5.89 -3.87 -11.05
N ASN A 108 -4.63 -3.98 -10.66
CA ASN A 108 -3.66 -2.93 -10.94
C ASN A 108 -3.42 -2.90 -12.45
N ALA A 109 -3.56 -1.72 -13.06
CA ALA A 109 -3.52 -1.52 -14.51
C ALA A 109 -2.14 -1.06 -15.00
N THR A 110 -1.05 -1.47 -14.33
CA THR A 110 0.32 -1.22 -14.82
C THR A 110 0.69 -2.05 -16.04
N LEU A 111 -0.11 -3.08 -16.36
CA LEU A 111 -0.09 -3.82 -17.62
C LEU A 111 -1.52 -3.86 -18.19
N PRO A 112 -1.67 -3.98 -19.52
CA PRO A 112 -2.97 -4.19 -20.15
C PRO A 112 -3.67 -5.44 -19.63
N VAL A 113 -5.00 -5.37 -19.51
CA VAL A 113 -5.86 -6.53 -19.25
C VAL A 113 -6.50 -6.97 -20.56
N ILE A 114 -6.36 -8.25 -20.90
CA ILE A 114 -6.90 -8.83 -22.12
C ILE A 114 -8.33 -9.29 -21.86
N LEU A 115 -9.30 -8.77 -22.61
CA LEU A 115 -10.69 -9.19 -22.54
C LEU A 115 -11.00 -10.05 -23.76
N PHE A 116 -11.55 -11.24 -23.52
CA PHE A 116 -12.00 -12.13 -24.60
C PHE A 116 -13.52 -12.03 -24.78
N GLY A 117 -13.98 -12.14 -26.02
CA GLY A 117 -15.38 -12.02 -26.41
C GLY A 117 -15.73 -10.63 -26.96
N GLU A 118 -16.99 -10.22 -26.78
CA GLU A 118 -17.49 -8.94 -27.27
C GLU A 118 -16.86 -7.76 -26.53
N PRO A 119 -16.61 -6.63 -27.23
CA PRO A 119 -16.07 -5.44 -26.60
C PRO A 119 -17.04 -4.89 -25.53
N PRO A 120 -16.51 -4.28 -24.46
CA PRO A 120 -17.36 -3.71 -23.42
C PRO A 120 -18.22 -2.57 -23.98
N GLN A 121 -19.50 -2.57 -23.61
CA GLN A 121 -20.45 -1.53 -24.04
C GLN A 121 -20.10 -0.15 -23.48
N LYS A 122 -19.42 -0.09 -22.32
CA LYS A 122 -19.00 1.16 -21.69
C LYS A 122 -17.57 1.08 -21.20
N THR A 123 -16.77 2.07 -21.57
CA THR A 123 -15.40 2.22 -21.08
C THR A 123 -15.21 3.62 -20.51
N ASN A 124 -14.99 3.71 -19.20
CA ASN A 124 -14.58 4.96 -18.54
C ASN A 124 -13.06 5.01 -18.58
N ILE A 125 -12.52 5.89 -19.42
CA ILE A 125 -11.08 6.03 -19.65
C ILE A 125 -10.36 6.56 -18.41
N LEU A 126 -9.06 6.29 -18.33
CA LEU A 126 -8.21 6.89 -17.32
C LEU A 126 -8.04 8.37 -17.64
N THR A 127 -8.43 9.24 -16.72
CA THR A 127 -8.18 10.69 -16.83
C THR A 127 -6.76 11.03 -16.40
N ASP A 128 -6.34 12.27 -16.66
CA ASP A 128 -5.10 12.80 -16.10
C ASP A 128 -5.08 12.70 -14.57
N TYR A 129 -3.87 12.60 -14.02
CA TYR A 129 -3.67 12.48 -12.58
C TYR A 129 -3.91 13.82 -11.89
N HIS A 130 -4.91 13.83 -11.02
CA HIS A 130 -5.29 14.93 -10.15
C HIS A 130 -5.25 14.45 -8.70
N ARG A 131 -4.38 15.03 -7.87
CA ARG A 131 -4.15 14.55 -6.48
C ARG A 131 -5.43 14.61 -5.66
N GLU A 132 -6.21 15.67 -5.85
CA GLU A 132 -7.50 15.95 -5.22
C GLU A 132 -8.59 14.91 -5.52
N MET A 133 -8.46 14.17 -6.63
CA MET A 133 -9.41 13.12 -7.01
C MET A 133 -9.06 11.76 -6.38
N VAL A 134 -7.87 11.62 -5.79
CA VAL A 134 -7.41 10.38 -5.18
C VAL A 134 -7.69 10.38 -3.68
N LYS A 135 -8.40 9.37 -3.21
CA LYS A 135 -8.70 9.19 -1.79
C LYS A 135 -7.47 8.65 -1.05
N PHE A 136 -6.71 9.54 -0.42
CA PHE A 136 -5.66 9.18 0.51
C PHE A 136 -6.29 8.77 1.85
N LYS A 137 -5.93 7.58 2.34
CA LYS A 137 -6.34 7.17 3.69
C LYS A 137 -5.38 7.79 4.69
N GLU A 138 -5.91 8.64 5.56
CA GLU A 138 -5.16 9.15 6.70
C GLU A 138 -4.84 8.00 7.66
N VAL A 139 -3.64 8.05 8.23
CA VAL A 139 -3.21 7.09 9.26
C VAL A 139 -3.50 7.73 10.61
N ALA A 140 -4.61 7.34 11.22
CA ALA A 140 -5.09 7.89 12.50
C ALA A 140 -4.42 7.24 13.73
N HIS A 141 -3.18 6.77 13.59
CA HIS A 141 -2.46 6.05 14.63
C HIS A 141 -1.21 6.82 15.06
N THR A 142 -0.79 6.63 16.32
CA THR A 142 0.39 7.29 16.86
C THR A 142 1.64 6.75 16.16
N LEU A 143 2.40 7.66 15.55
CA LEU A 143 3.69 7.34 14.95
C LEU A 143 4.73 7.10 16.05
N ILE A 144 5.35 5.92 16.05
CA ILE A 144 6.38 5.55 17.03
C ILE A 144 7.79 5.61 16.45
N ASN A 145 7.93 5.39 15.14
CA ASN A 145 9.21 5.51 14.45
C ASN A 145 8.98 6.07 13.04
N THR A 146 9.50 7.28 12.80
CA THR A 146 9.33 7.99 11.52
C THR A 146 10.04 7.31 10.36
N ARG A 147 11.31 6.90 10.54
CA ARG A 147 12.12 6.34 9.43
C ARG A 147 11.59 5.00 8.93
N LYS A 148 10.99 4.19 9.82
CA LYS A 148 10.39 2.91 9.47
C LYS A 148 8.88 2.98 9.23
N SER A 149 8.27 4.16 9.33
CA SER A 149 6.80 4.33 9.24
C SER A 149 6.04 3.36 10.15
N TRP A 150 6.52 3.22 11.40
CA TRP A 150 5.89 2.35 12.38
C TRP A 150 4.90 3.13 13.23
N TYR A 151 3.73 2.52 13.42
CA TYR A 151 2.62 3.06 14.17
C TYR A 151 2.21 2.11 15.28
N ALA A 152 1.83 2.66 16.44
CA ALA A 152 1.17 1.90 17.49
C ALA A 152 -0.32 1.82 17.20
N VAL A 153 -0.84 0.61 17.01
CA VAL A 153 -2.24 0.35 16.65
C VAL A 153 -2.90 -0.46 17.77
N PRO A 154 -4.04 -0.02 18.34
CA PRO A 154 -4.76 -0.80 19.33
C PRO A 154 -5.11 -2.20 18.81
N GLU A 155 -4.94 -3.21 19.65
CA GLU A 155 -5.49 -4.54 19.40
C GLU A 155 -7.03 -4.46 19.43
N LYS A 156 -7.67 -5.17 18.49
CA LYS A 156 -9.14 -5.26 18.40
C LYS A 156 -9.62 -6.53 19.05
#